data_AF-A0A7R9XXD3-F1
#
_entry.id   AF-A0A7R9XXD3-F1
#
_cell.length_a   1.000
_cell.length_b   1.000
_cell.length_c   1.000
_cell.angle_alpha   90.00
_cell.angle_beta   90.00
_cell.angle_gamma   90.00
#
_symmetry.space_group_name_H-M   'P 1'
#
loop_
_entity.id
_entity.type
_entity.pdbx_description
1 polymer ?
#
loop_
_entity_poly.entity_id
_entity_poly.type
_entity_poly.pdbx_seq_one_letter_code
_entity_poly.pdbx_strand_id
1 'polypeptide(L)'
;QEAGTVASLMLHFPSAVAEEVGLCVVDRSDVPSAWNVGPLPPMGASPDGMLTLPIGNDAIGNDASGDVPTERLVLEVKNSSPFARHRTRPGKYVVIDREPYDAPPAYHVPQLLLEMLATGATAGLLAMQSATRGVRVFRVERDDEYLAAMLRHVSRFYVEYVSKATPPPPRFFEGTSEHTWLVRRTRAIARNATLWMDVPHHRLPGEAYDEHPFVSVAEGAGG
;
A
#
# COMPACT_ATOMS: atom_id res chain seq x y z
N GLN A 1 8.37 10.71 -6.16
CA GLN A 1 9.00 9.49 -5.59
C GLN A 1 8.25 8.25 -6.06
N GLU A 2 6.91 8.26 -6.09
CA GLU A 2 6.05 7.24 -6.73
C GLU A 2 6.59 6.73 -8.09
N ALA A 3 6.73 7.60 -9.09
CA ALA A 3 7.25 7.23 -10.41
C ALA A 3 8.65 6.57 -10.36
N GLY A 4 9.51 6.97 -9.41
CA GLY A 4 10.83 6.36 -9.21
C GLY A 4 10.74 4.95 -8.63
N THR A 5 9.80 4.71 -7.72
CA THR A 5 9.51 3.34 -7.22
C THR A 5 8.97 2.45 -8.34
N VAL A 6 8.01 2.94 -9.13
CA VAL A 6 7.47 2.16 -10.27
C VAL A 6 8.59 1.82 -11.25
N ALA A 7 9.42 2.79 -11.63
CA ALA A 7 10.57 2.56 -12.50
C ALA A 7 11.56 1.54 -11.90
N SER A 8 11.83 1.61 -10.59
CA SER A 8 12.69 0.65 -9.89
C SER A 8 12.15 -0.77 -10.01
N LEU A 9 10.84 -0.95 -9.83
CA LEU A 9 10.19 -2.26 -9.97
C LEU A 9 10.29 -2.77 -11.41
N MET A 10 10.04 -1.93 -12.41
CA MET A 10 10.14 -2.33 -13.82
C MET A 10 11.55 -2.70 -14.27
N LEU A 11 12.58 -2.10 -13.67
CA LEU A 11 13.96 -2.52 -13.93
C LEU A 11 14.29 -3.89 -13.32
N HIS A 12 13.68 -4.24 -12.19
CA HIS A 12 13.88 -5.56 -11.56
C HIS A 12 13.02 -6.66 -12.20
N PHE A 13 11.91 -6.28 -12.86
CA PHE A 13 11.03 -7.19 -13.59
C PHE A 13 10.86 -6.71 -15.04
N PRO A 14 11.85 -6.93 -15.92
CA PRO A 14 11.84 -6.39 -17.27
C PRO A 14 10.73 -6.97 -18.16
N SER A 15 10.16 -8.11 -17.78
CA SER A 15 9.00 -8.73 -18.42
C SER A 15 7.65 -8.24 -17.88
N ALA A 16 7.65 -7.41 -16.85
CA ALA A 16 6.43 -6.87 -16.27
C ALA A 16 5.82 -5.77 -17.14
N VAL A 17 4.51 -5.65 -17.08
CA VAL A 17 3.76 -4.53 -17.67
C VAL A 17 3.19 -3.68 -16.54
N ALA A 18 3.49 -2.38 -16.54
CA ALA A 18 2.90 -1.41 -15.65
C ALA A 18 1.81 -0.59 -16.38
N GLU A 19 0.64 -0.48 -15.76
CA GLU A 19 -0.50 0.30 -16.26
C GLU A 19 -0.85 1.41 -15.25
N GLU A 20 -0.95 2.65 -15.72
CA GLU A 20 -1.62 3.73 -14.98
C GLU A 20 -3.13 3.62 -15.25
N VAL A 21 -3.93 3.40 -14.20
CA VAL A 21 -5.35 3.07 -14.34
C VAL A 21 -6.30 4.17 -13.88
N GLY A 22 -5.77 5.25 -13.28
CA GLY A 22 -6.58 6.35 -12.73
C GLY A 22 -7.59 5.86 -11.69
N LEU A 23 -8.83 6.33 -11.76
CA LEU A 23 -9.90 5.95 -10.84
C LEU A 23 -10.60 4.66 -11.27
N CYS A 24 -10.42 3.59 -10.49
CA CYS A 24 -11.19 2.35 -10.61
C CYS A 24 -12.43 2.43 -9.72
N VAL A 25 -13.61 2.27 -10.32
CA VAL A 25 -14.89 2.31 -9.59
C VAL A 25 -15.20 0.93 -9.03
N VAL A 26 -15.68 0.87 -7.78
CA VAL A 26 -16.20 -0.38 -7.22
C VAL A 26 -17.56 -0.66 -7.88
N ASP A 27 -17.61 -1.65 -8.77
CA ASP A 27 -18.89 -2.11 -9.31
C ASP A 27 -19.69 -2.83 -8.21
N ARG A 28 -20.94 -2.43 -8.06
CA ARG A 28 -21.82 -3.04 -7.06
C ARG A 28 -22.14 -4.50 -7.42
N SER A 29 -22.10 -4.87 -8.70
CA SER A 29 -22.29 -6.28 -9.12
C SER A 29 -21.16 -7.17 -8.66
N ASP A 30 -19.96 -6.62 -8.45
CA ASP A 30 -18.77 -7.37 -8.05
C ASP A 30 -18.73 -7.63 -6.54
N VAL A 31 -19.64 -7.03 -5.77
CA VAL A 31 -19.79 -7.29 -4.34
C VAL A 31 -20.73 -8.48 -4.14
N PRO A 32 -20.23 -9.65 -3.69
CA PRO A 32 -21.05 -10.84 -3.54
C PRO A 32 -22.24 -10.63 -2.61
N SER A 33 -23.42 -11.11 -3.00
CA SER A 33 -24.64 -11.04 -2.18
C SER A 33 -24.45 -11.70 -0.81
N ALA A 34 -23.66 -12.78 -0.75
CA ALA A 34 -23.31 -13.50 0.48
C ALA A 34 -22.57 -12.63 1.52
N TRP A 35 -21.97 -11.51 1.11
CA TRP A 35 -21.33 -10.59 2.05
C TRP A 35 -22.34 -9.79 2.88
N ASN A 36 -23.63 -9.81 2.51
CA ASN A 36 -24.72 -9.13 3.22
C ASN A 36 -24.44 -7.63 3.43
N VAL A 37 -23.93 -6.97 2.40
CA VAL A 37 -23.64 -5.53 2.42
C VAL A 37 -24.89 -4.75 2.00
N GLY A 38 -25.35 -3.82 2.84
CA GLY A 38 -26.48 -2.93 2.55
C GLY A 38 -26.15 -1.85 1.50
N PRO A 39 -26.97 -0.79 1.36
CA PRO A 39 -26.67 0.33 0.46
C PRO A 39 -25.28 0.92 0.69
N LEU A 40 -24.56 1.22 -0.38
CA LEU A 40 -23.22 1.84 -0.35
C LEU A 40 -23.28 3.19 -1.06
N PRO A 41 -22.43 4.17 -0.66
CA PRO A 41 -22.19 5.33 -1.49
C PRO A 41 -21.48 4.92 -2.79
N PRO A 42 -21.44 5.79 -3.81
CA PRO A 42 -20.46 5.65 -4.89
C PRO A 42 -19.05 5.60 -4.30
N MET A 43 -18.26 4.62 -4.73
CA MET A 43 -16.90 4.40 -4.24
C MET A 43 -15.99 4.02 -5.38
N GLY A 44 -14.72 4.34 -5.22
CA GLY A 44 -13.65 3.93 -6.10
C GLY A 44 -12.32 4.06 -5.40
N ALA A 45 -11.27 3.58 -6.05
CA ALA A 45 -9.90 3.70 -5.60
C ALA A 45 -9.00 4.06 -6.78
N SER A 46 -7.88 4.72 -6.51
CA SER A 46 -6.93 5.15 -7.52
C SER A 46 -5.57 4.56 -7.15
N PRO A 47 -5.32 3.28 -7.45
CA PRO A 47 -4.03 2.68 -7.14
C PRO A 47 -2.92 3.42 -7.92
N ASP A 48 -1.72 3.48 -7.33
CA ASP A 48 -0.57 4.11 -7.98
C ASP A 48 -0.14 3.39 -9.28
N GLY A 49 -0.56 2.14 -9.45
CA GLY A 49 -0.51 1.43 -10.72
C GLY A 49 -1.06 0.01 -10.64
N MET A 50 -1.17 -0.64 -11.79
CA MET A 50 -1.36 -2.09 -11.89
C MET A 50 -0.12 -2.71 -12.51
N LEU A 51 0.33 -3.83 -11.95
CA LEU A 51 1.46 -4.59 -12.46
C LEU A 51 1.00 -5.97 -12.92
N THR A 52 1.28 -6.30 -14.17
CA THR A 52 1.10 -7.65 -14.71
C THR A 52 2.45 -8.35 -14.73
N LEU A 53 2.58 -9.46 -14.01
CA LEU A 53 3.80 -10.23 -13.82
C LEU A 53 3.62 -11.68 -14.32
N PRO A 54 4.60 -12.29 -14.97
CA PRO A 54 4.56 -13.72 -15.29
C PRO A 54 4.62 -14.57 -14.02
N ILE A 55 3.82 -15.64 -13.98
CA ILE A 55 3.75 -16.62 -12.89
C ILE A 55 4.71 -17.78 -13.21
N GLY A 56 5.69 -18.03 -12.34
CA GLY A 56 6.61 -19.17 -12.43
C GLY A 56 8.08 -18.81 -12.22
N ASN A 57 8.91 -19.82 -11.94
CA ASN A 57 10.35 -19.65 -11.65
C ASN A 57 11.17 -19.11 -12.84
N ASP A 58 10.65 -19.19 -14.07
CA ASP A 58 11.32 -18.71 -15.28
C ASP A 58 11.11 -17.20 -15.53
N ALA A 59 10.40 -16.51 -14.63
CA ALA A 59 10.15 -15.06 -14.68
C ALA A 59 11.43 -14.20 -14.59
N ILE A 60 12.57 -14.81 -14.23
CA ILE A 60 13.89 -14.19 -14.29
C ILE A 60 14.69 -14.83 -15.42
N GLY A 61 14.46 -14.38 -16.65
CA GLY A 61 15.50 -14.41 -17.67
C GLY A 61 15.45 -15.46 -18.78
N ASN A 62 14.29 -15.96 -19.21
CA ASN A 62 14.22 -16.65 -20.51
C ASN A 62 13.04 -16.16 -21.36
N ASP A 63 13.37 -15.74 -22.59
CA ASP A 63 12.44 -15.53 -23.70
C ASP A 63 11.73 -16.86 -24.02
N ALA A 64 10.59 -17.12 -23.38
CA ALA A 64 9.73 -18.25 -23.71
C ALA A 64 8.57 -17.75 -24.56
N SER A 65 8.59 -18.12 -25.84
CA SER A 65 7.63 -17.77 -26.90
C SER A 65 6.28 -18.49 -26.77
N GLY A 66 5.63 -18.44 -25.60
CA GLY A 66 4.29 -18.97 -25.35
C GLY A 66 3.50 -18.09 -24.38
N ASP A 67 2.18 -18.28 -24.27
CA ASP A 67 1.34 -17.60 -23.27
C ASP A 67 1.76 -18.06 -21.86
N VAL A 68 2.67 -17.31 -21.24
CA VAL A 68 3.04 -17.50 -19.84
C VAL A 68 1.86 -17.01 -18.98
N PRO A 69 1.35 -17.82 -18.04
CA PRO A 69 0.31 -17.35 -17.12
C PRO A 69 0.79 -16.09 -16.40
N THR A 70 -0.05 -15.07 -16.34
CA THR A 70 0.28 -13.80 -15.67
C THR A 70 -0.61 -13.56 -14.47
N GLU A 71 -0.06 -12.91 -13.45
CA GLU A 71 -0.81 -12.38 -12.32
C GLU A 71 -0.86 -10.85 -12.43
N ARG A 72 -2.04 -10.27 -12.18
CA ARG A 72 -2.24 -8.82 -12.16
C ARG A 72 -2.39 -8.35 -10.72
N LEU A 73 -1.50 -7.47 -10.29
CA LEU A 73 -1.35 -6.97 -8.93
C LEU A 73 -1.64 -5.47 -8.86
N VAL A 74 -2.31 -5.05 -7.79
CA VAL A 74 -2.33 -3.63 -7.41
C VAL A 74 -0.94 -3.21 -6.95
N LEU A 75 -0.48 -2.01 -7.33
CA LEU A 75 0.69 -1.37 -6.75
C LEU A 75 0.27 -0.12 -5.99
N GLU A 76 0.68 -0.03 -4.73
CA GLU A 76 0.51 1.14 -3.88
C GLU A 76 1.85 1.54 -3.28
N VAL A 77 2.27 2.78 -3.52
CA VAL A 77 3.56 3.33 -3.13
C VAL A 77 3.40 4.28 -1.96
N LYS A 78 4.13 4.02 -0.87
CA LYS A 78 4.17 4.90 0.30
C LYS A 78 5.56 5.42 0.53
N ASN A 79 5.68 6.73 0.42
CA ASN A 79 6.93 7.46 0.61
C ASN A 79 7.08 7.92 2.07
N SER A 80 8.17 7.52 2.71
CA SER A 80 8.52 8.00 4.04
C SER A 80 9.35 9.28 3.95
N SER A 81 8.79 10.39 4.43
CA SER A 81 9.54 11.64 4.53
C SER A 81 10.64 11.53 5.58
N PRO A 82 11.89 11.92 5.27
CA PRO A 82 12.96 11.96 6.25
C PRO A 82 12.79 13.14 7.23
N PHE A 83 11.86 14.07 6.98
CA PHE A 83 11.64 15.22 7.85
C PHE A 83 10.55 14.94 8.88
N ALA A 84 10.89 15.02 10.15
CA ALA A 84 9.95 14.88 11.27
C ALA A 84 9.91 16.13 12.13
N ARG A 85 8.73 16.47 12.68
CA ARG A 85 8.63 17.56 13.66
C ARG A 85 9.42 17.22 14.92
N HIS A 86 10.17 18.20 15.41
CA HIS A 86 10.88 18.08 16.67
C HIS A 86 9.88 17.90 17.82
N ARG A 87 9.97 16.78 18.55
CA ARG A 87 8.97 16.35 19.54
C ARG A 87 8.64 17.40 20.60
N THR A 88 9.64 18.22 20.96
CA THR A 88 9.53 19.22 22.03
C THR A 88 9.65 20.67 21.57
N ARG A 89 9.88 20.93 20.27
CA ARG A 89 10.10 22.29 19.75
C ARG A 89 9.17 22.56 18.56
N PRO A 90 8.00 23.19 18.80
CA PRO A 90 7.08 23.57 17.74
C PRO A 90 7.80 24.36 16.63
N GLY A 91 7.47 24.09 15.36
CA GLY A 91 8.05 24.78 14.21
C GLY A 91 9.46 24.33 13.81
N LYS A 92 10.12 23.45 14.57
CA LYS A 92 11.40 22.85 14.16
C LYS A 92 11.21 21.46 13.57
N TYR A 93 11.97 21.16 12.53
CA TYR A 93 12.04 19.84 11.90
C TYR A 93 13.43 19.25 12.15
N VAL A 94 13.48 17.93 12.27
CA VAL A 94 14.70 17.14 12.34
C VAL A 94 14.69 16.17 11.17
N VAL A 95 15.88 15.82 10.69
CA VAL A 95 16.03 14.72 9.76
C VAL A 95 16.11 13.43 10.56
N ILE A 96 15.25 12.48 10.22
CA ILE A 96 15.25 11.13 10.75
C ILE A 96 15.44 10.19 9.57
N ASP A 97 16.65 9.65 9.47
CA ASP A 97 16.97 8.57 8.56
C ASP A 97 16.53 7.25 9.21
N ARG A 98 15.36 6.76 8.83
CA ARG A 98 14.75 5.52 9.35
C ARG A 98 14.96 4.38 8.37
N GLU A 99 15.27 3.21 8.91
CA GLU A 99 15.16 1.96 8.16
C GLU A 99 13.74 1.77 7.63
N PRO A 100 13.58 1.15 6.45
CA PRO A 100 12.27 0.76 5.95
C PRO A 100 11.55 -0.13 6.97
N TYR A 101 10.23 -0.09 6.98
CA TYR A 101 9.44 -0.90 7.90
C TYR A 101 9.73 -2.40 7.73
N ASP A 102 9.69 -3.19 8.81
CA ASP A 102 9.78 -4.67 8.74
C ASP A 102 8.45 -5.33 8.33
N ALA A 103 7.34 -4.59 8.50
CA ALA A 103 6.02 -4.92 8.03
C ALA A 103 5.28 -3.62 7.70
N PRO A 104 4.39 -3.59 6.70
CA PRO A 104 3.69 -2.37 6.32
C PRO A 104 2.85 -1.82 7.48
N PRO A 105 2.76 -0.49 7.67
CA PRO A 105 1.85 0.09 8.63
C PRO A 105 0.41 -0.33 8.38
N ALA A 106 -0.27 -0.84 9.42
CA ALA A 106 -1.60 -1.45 9.29
C ALA A 106 -2.67 -0.52 8.70
N TYR A 107 -2.54 0.80 8.89
CA TYR A 107 -3.51 1.76 8.36
C TYR A 107 -3.50 1.88 6.82
N HIS A 108 -2.54 1.27 6.12
CA HIS A 108 -2.56 1.16 4.65
C HIS A 108 -3.39 -0.01 4.12
N VAL A 109 -3.62 -1.05 4.93
CA VAL A 109 -4.36 -2.26 4.52
C VAL A 109 -5.78 -1.97 4.02
N PRO A 110 -6.61 -1.12 4.68
CA PRO A 110 -7.97 -0.88 4.19
C PRO A 110 -7.97 -0.25 2.79
N GLN A 111 -7.04 0.67 2.52
CA GLN A 111 -6.90 1.33 1.22
C GLN A 111 -6.54 0.30 0.14
N LEU A 112 -5.48 -0.49 0.37
CA LEU A 112 -5.02 -1.50 -0.58
C LEU A 112 -6.09 -2.55 -0.89
N LEU A 113 -6.81 -3.05 0.12
CA LEU A 113 -7.86 -4.04 -0.12
C LEU A 113 -9.03 -3.45 -0.92
N LEU A 114 -9.39 -2.18 -0.69
CA LEU A 114 -10.39 -1.51 -1.51
C LEU A 114 -9.94 -1.36 -2.97
N GLU A 115 -8.66 -1.09 -3.22
CA GLU A 115 -8.08 -1.08 -4.57
C GLU A 115 -8.16 -2.45 -5.23
N MET A 116 -7.86 -3.53 -4.51
CA MET A 116 -8.02 -4.90 -5.02
C MET A 116 -9.48 -5.24 -5.34
N LEU A 117 -10.42 -4.74 -4.54
CA LEU A 117 -11.84 -4.88 -4.85
C LEU A 117 -12.21 -4.12 -6.13
N ALA A 118 -11.79 -2.87 -6.25
CA ALA A 118 -12.11 -2.00 -7.39
C ALA A 118 -11.49 -2.45 -8.72
N THR A 119 -10.39 -3.22 -8.66
CA THR A 119 -9.62 -3.67 -9.83
C THR A 119 -9.81 -5.16 -10.14
N GLY A 120 -10.47 -5.91 -9.25
CA GLY A 120 -10.59 -7.36 -9.33
C GLY A 120 -9.30 -8.13 -9.00
N ALA A 121 -8.23 -7.45 -8.58
CA ALA A 121 -6.97 -8.12 -8.23
C ALA A 121 -7.11 -9.04 -7.01
N THR A 122 -6.34 -10.13 -7.00
CA THR A 122 -6.30 -11.11 -5.90
C THR A 122 -5.21 -10.81 -4.88
N ALA A 123 -4.28 -9.91 -5.22
CA ALA A 123 -3.21 -9.45 -4.35
C ALA A 123 -2.73 -8.06 -4.79
N GLY A 124 -1.94 -7.44 -3.91
CA GLY A 124 -1.31 -6.16 -4.19
C GLY A 124 0.02 -6.01 -3.48
N LEU A 125 0.80 -5.06 -3.98
CA LEU A 125 2.13 -4.72 -3.53
C LEU A 125 2.10 -3.37 -2.83
N LEU A 126 2.51 -3.34 -1.56
CA LEU A 126 2.80 -2.12 -0.81
C LEU A 126 4.29 -1.84 -0.90
N ALA A 127 4.67 -0.87 -1.73
CA ALA A 127 6.05 -0.42 -1.88
C ALA A 127 6.35 0.72 -0.90
N MET A 128 7.11 0.42 0.14
CA MET A 128 7.52 1.36 1.17
C MET A 128 8.87 1.97 0.80
N GLN A 129 8.84 3.13 0.15
CA GLN A 129 10.04 3.85 -0.26
C GLN A 129 10.56 4.74 0.88
N SER A 130 11.84 4.56 1.20
CA SER A 130 12.64 5.50 1.99
C SER A 130 13.47 6.38 1.07
N ALA A 131 13.60 7.67 1.41
CA ALA A 131 14.41 8.61 0.65
C ALA A 131 15.89 8.21 0.58
N THR A 132 16.41 7.53 1.62
CA THR A 132 17.83 7.24 1.82
C THR A 132 18.13 5.75 1.97
N ARG A 133 17.12 4.90 2.20
CA ARG A 133 17.32 3.48 2.53
C ARG A 133 16.76 2.48 1.51
N GLY A 134 16.28 2.96 0.36
CA GLY A 134 15.76 2.08 -0.69
C GLY A 134 14.25 1.82 -0.56
N VAL A 135 13.80 0.68 -1.09
CA VAL A 135 12.39 0.30 -1.16
C VAL A 135 12.21 -1.12 -0.64
N ARG A 136 11.30 -1.30 0.34
CA ARG A 136 10.79 -2.62 0.69
C ARG A 136 9.38 -2.79 0.14
N VAL A 137 9.16 -3.88 -0.57
CA VAL A 137 7.88 -4.18 -1.20
C VAL A 137 7.26 -5.38 -0.49
N PHE A 138 6.03 -5.19 -0.03
CA PHE A 138 5.27 -6.21 0.68
C PHE A 138 4.11 -6.68 -0.18
N ARG A 139 4.01 -8.00 -0.38
CA ARG A 139 2.84 -8.62 -0.98
C ARG A 139 1.77 -8.83 0.09
N VAL A 140 0.56 -8.40 -0.22
CA VAL A 140 -0.65 -8.60 0.59
C VAL A 140 -1.66 -9.36 -0.26
N GLU A 141 -2.18 -10.46 0.27
CA GLU A 141 -3.27 -11.20 -0.35
C GLU A 141 -4.61 -10.51 -0.08
N ARG A 142 -5.53 -10.57 -1.05
CA ARG A 142 -6.90 -10.11 -0.88
C ARG A 142 -7.60 -10.92 0.21
N ASP A 143 -8.37 -10.22 1.03
CA ASP A 143 -9.13 -10.80 2.13
C ASP A 143 -10.61 -10.42 2.01
N ASP A 144 -11.40 -11.33 1.46
CA ASP A 144 -12.83 -11.12 1.21
C ASP A 144 -13.66 -11.02 2.50
N GLU A 145 -13.26 -11.70 3.58
CA GLU A 145 -13.94 -11.57 4.88
C GLU A 145 -13.73 -10.16 5.45
N TYR A 146 -12.50 -9.64 5.33
CA TYR A 146 -12.18 -8.27 5.69
C TYR A 146 -12.95 -7.26 4.85
N LEU A 147 -12.97 -7.43 3.52
CA LEU A 147 -13.71 -6.58 2.59
C LEU A 147 -15.19 -6.56 2.93
N ALA A 148 -15.81 -7.71 3.15
CA ALA A 148 -17.21 -7.81 3.57
C ALA A 148 -17.48 -7.03 4.86
N ALA A 149 -16.62 -7.19 5.88
CA ALA A 149 -16.76 -6.47 7.14
C ALA A 149 -16.55 -4.94 7.00
N MET A 150 -15.58 -4.52 6.20
CA MET A 150 -15.30 -3.11 5.90
C MET A 150 -16.47 -2.46 5.16
N LEU A 151 -16.98 -3.11 4.12
CA LEU A 151 -18.12 -2.61 3.34
C LEU A 151 -19.41 -2.55 4.17
N ARG A 152 -19.64 -3.51 5.08
CA ARG A 152 -20.76 -3.42 6.04
C ARG A 152 -20.65 -2.22 6.97
N HIS A 153 -19.43 -1.87 7.43
CA HIS A 153 -19.21 -0.65 8.21
C HIS A 153 -19.51 0.61 7.41
N VAL A 154 -19.00 0.70 6.17
CA VAL A 154 -19.27 1.83 5.28
C VAL A 154 -20.76 1.95 5.00
N SER A 155 -21.42 0.84 4.68
CA SER A 155 -22.86 0.79 4.43
C SER A 155 -23.66 1.29 5.63
N ARG A 156 -23.33 0.81 6.84
CA ARG A 156 -23.99 1.25 8.06
C ARG A 156 -23.83 2.75 8.30
N PHE A 157 -22.61 3.28 8.17
CA PHE A 157 -22.35 4.71 8.29
C PHE A 157 -23.13 5.53 7.26
N TYR A 158 -23.16 5.03 6.02
CA TYR A 158 -23.85 5.70 4.92
C TYR A 158 -25.36 5.74 5.13
N VAL A 159 -25.98 4.63 5.51
CA VAL A 159 -27.43 4.52 5.73
C VAL A 159 -27.87 5.28 6.98
N GLU A 160 -27.08 5.23 8.06
CA GLU A 160 -27.48 5.86 9.33
C GLU A 160 -27.29 7.38 9.32
N TYR A 161 -26.26 7.88 8.64
CA TYR A 161 -25.84 9.29 8.77
C TYR A 161 -25.77 10.04 7.44
N VAL A 162 -25.01 9.53 6.47
CA VAL A 162 -24.72 10.27 5.24
C VAL A 162 -25.98 10.46 4.40
N SER A 163 -26.73 9.39 4.14
CA SER A 163 -27.97 9.43 3.34
C SER A 163 -29.09 10.25 3.99
N LYS A 164 -29.02 10.45 5.31
CA LYS A 164 -29.98 11.26 6.09
C LYS A 164 -29.48 12.67 6.38
N ALA A 165 -28.30 13.04 5.87
CA ALA A 165 -27.63 14.31 6.17
C ALA A 165 -27.54 14.61 7.68
N THR A 166 -27.37 13.58 8.51
CA THR A 166 -27.31 13.70 9.97
C THR A 166 -25.89 13.40 10.45
N PRO A 167 -25.25 14.27 11.25
CA PRO A 167 -23.91 14.00 11.77
C PRO A 167 -23.87 12.73 12.64
N PRO A 168 -22.82 11.89 12.51
CA PRO A 168 -22.63 10.76 13.40
C PRO A 168 -22.24 11.21 14.81
N PRO A 169 -22.57 10.43 15.86
CA PRO A 169 -22.04 10.68 17.19
C PRO A 169 -20.51 10.48 17.21
N PRO A 170 -19.80 11.14 18.12
CA PRO A 170 -18.37 10.89 18.32
C PRO A 170 -18.12 9.41 18.60
N ARG A 171 -17.04 8.85 18.03
CA ARG A 171 -16.63 7.45 18.25
C ARG A 171 -17.73 6.43 17.90
N PHE A 172 -18.55 6.69 16.89
CA PHE A 172 -19.69 5.86 16.48
C PHE A 172 -19.43 4.33 16.44
N PHE A 173 -18.25 3.91 15.98
CA PHE A 173 -17.88 2.50 15.88
C PHE A 173 -17.11 1.95 17.09
N GLU A 174 -16.68 2.80 18.01
CA GLU A 174 -15.82 2.41 19.11
C GLU A 174 -16.54 1.46 20.07
N GLY A 175 -15.84 0.43 20.54
CA GLY A 175 -16.39 -0.56 21.47
C GLY A 175 -17.27 -1.64 20.84
N THR A 176 -17.60 -1.55 19.54
CA THR A 176 -18.32 -2.64 18.85
C THR A 176 -17.41 -3.83 18.61
N SER A 177 -17.97 -5.04 18.65
CA SER A 177 -17.22 -6.28 18.41
C SER A 177 -16.72 -6.33 16.97
N GLU A 178 -17.51 -5.82 16.02
CA GLU A 178 -17.18 -5.78 14.61
C GLU A 178 -16.04 -4.80 14.32
N HIS A 179 -16.04 -3.60 14.90
CA HIS A 179 -14.92 -2.66 14.78
C HIS A 179 -13.65 -3.23 15.42
N THR A 180 -13.78 -3.85 16.59
CA THR A 180 -12.65 -4.50 17.28
C THR A 180 -12.07 -5.62 16.43
N TRP A 181 -12.92 -6.43 15.79
CA TRP A 181 -12.51 -7.48 14.87
C TRP A 181 -11.79 -6.88 13.65
N LEU A 182 -12.35 -5.84 13.02
CA LEU A 182 -11.72 -5.16 11.88
C LEU A 182 -10.33 -4.65 12.23
N VAL A 183 -10.17 -3.92 13.34
CA VAL A 183 -8.86 -3.40 13.76
C VAL A 183 -7.86 -4.54 13.98
N ARG A 184 -8.29 -5.65 14.60
CA ARG A 184 -7.42 -6.84 14.79
C ARG A 184 -7.05 -7.48 13.46
N ARG A 185 -8.00 -7.64 12.53
CA ARG A 185 -7.77 -8.23 11.21
C ARG A 185 -6.88 -7.35 10.34
N THR A 186 -7.07 -6.03 10.34
CA THR A 186 -6.17 -5.05 9.69
C THR A 186 -4.73 -5.24 10.14
N ARG A 187 -4.49 -5.33 11.46
CA ARG A 187 -3.15 -5.55 12.02
C ARG A 187 -2.58 -6.92 11.67
N ALA A 188 -3.43 -7.95 11.65
CA ALA A 188 -3.01 -9.30 11.29
C ALA A 188 -2.57 -9.39 9.83
N ILE A 189 -3.33 -8.81 8.89
CA ILE A 189 -2.99 -8.75 7.46
C ILE A 189 -1.66 -8.03 7.26
N ALA A 190 -1.48 -6.85 7.86
CA ALA A 190 -0.23 -6.10 7.76
C ALA A 190 0.98 -6.88 8.30
N ARG A 191 0.85 -7.51 9.47
CA ARG A 191 1.92 -8.30 10.08
C ARG A 191 2.26 -9.55 9.27
N ASN A 192 1.27 -10.14 8.59
CA ASN A 192 1.42 -11.35 7.80
C ASN A 192 1.73 -11.06 6.32
N ALA A 193 1.88 -9.78 5.94
CA ALA A 193 2.31 -9.42 4.60
C ALA A 193 3.69 -10.02 4.32
N THR A 194 3.88 -10.56 3.13
CA THR A 194 5.13 -11.23 2.75
C THR A 194 6.08 -10.19 2.20
N LEU A 195 7.31 -10.11 2.73
CA LEU A 195 8.37 -9.34 2.08
C LEU A 195 8.62 -9.95 0.70
N TRP A 196 8.27 -9.22 -0.35
CA TRP A 196 8.37 -9.66 -1.74
C TRP A 196 9.71 -9.26 -2.34
N MET A 197 10.17 -8.05 -2.04
CA MET A 197 11.44 -7.53 -2.53
C MET A 197 12.01 -6.49 -1.55
N ASP A 198 13.33 -6.47 -1.45
CA ASP A 198 14.10 -5.38 -0.83
C ASP A 198 15.09 -4.85 -1.87
N VAL A 199 14.92 -3.59 -2.26
CA VAL A 199 15.79 -2.87 -3.20
C VAL A 199 16.62 -1.86 -2.40
N PRO A 200 17.91 -2.13 -2.17
CA PRO A 200 18.80 -1.18 -1.51
C PRO A 200 18.89 0.15 -2.27
N HIS A 201 19.13 1.25 -1.56
CA HIS A 201 19.21 2.60 -2.15
C HIS A 201 20.17 2.69 -3.34
N HIS A 202 21.37 2.10 -3.24
CA HIS A 202 22.39 2.10 -4.31
C HIS A 202 21.97 1.32 -5.57
N ARG A 203 20.86 0.58 -5.54
CA ARG A 203 20.29 -0.14 -6.69
C ARG A 203 19.07 0.56 -7.29
N LEU A 204 18.67 1.70 -6.75
CA LEU A 204 17.61 2.52 -7.35
C LEU A 204 18.16 3.24 -8.59
N PRO A 205 17.35 3.39 -9.66
CA PRO A 205 17.75 4.14 -10.85
C PRO A 205 17.98 5.62 -10.53
N GLY A 206 19.14 6.14 -10.95
CA GLY A 206 19.57 7.52 -10.73
C GLY A 206 21.09 7.64 -10.62
N GLU A 207 21.63 8.86 -10.60
CA GLU A 207 23.03 9.06 -10.20
C GLU A 207 23.23 8.58 -8.76
N ALA A 208 24.44 8.10 -8.43
CA ALA A 208 24.79 7.72 -7.06
C ALA A 208 24.65 8.95 -6.15
N TYR A 209 23.50 9.08 -5.51
CA TYR A 209 23.30 10.05 -4.45
C TYR A 209 24.15 9.63 -3.25
N ASP A 210 24.71 10.62 -2.55
CA ASP A 210 25.34 10.41 -1.25
C ASP A 210 24.36 9.59 -0.38
N GLU A 211 24.79 8.40 0.06
CA GLU A 211 23.94 7.46 0.80
C GLU A 211 23.51 8.02 2.16
N HIS A 212 24.21 9.06 2.64
CA HIS A 212 23.99 9.70 3.94
C HIS A 212 24.10 11.24 3.87
N PRO A 213 23.31 11.93 3.01
CA PRO A 213 23.48 13.37 2.78
C PRO A 213 23.07 14.22 4.00
N PHE A 214 22.54 13.57 5.05
CA PHE A 214 22.03 14.19 6.27
C PHE A 214 22.72 13.72 7.54
N VAL A 215 23.69 12.80 7.45
CA VAL A 215 24.57 12.50 8.58
C VAL A 215 25.67 13.55 8.54
N SER A 216 25.62 14.52 9.45
CA SER A 216 26.76 15.41 9.65
C SER A 216 27.98 14.55 9.95
N VAL A 217 28.96 14.56 9.05
CA VAL A 217 30.32 14.11 9.38
C VAL A 217 30.68 14.89 10.63
N ALA A 218 30.78 14.19 11.77
CA ALA A 218 31.29 14.82 12.97
C ALA A 218 32.67 15.35 12.58
N GLU A 219 32.80 16.67 12.55
CA GLU A 219 34.10 17.33 12.37
C GLU A 219 35.07 16.64 13.31
N GLY A 220 36.11 16.08 12.71
CA GLY A 220 37.09 15.28 13.40
C GLY A 220 37.58 16.02 14.64
N ALA A 221 37.48 15.32 15.77
CA ALA A 221 38.42 15.55 16.85
C ALA A 221 39.83 15.41 16.26
N GLY A 222 40.52 16.53 16.10
CA GLY A 222 41.85 16.57 15.51
C GLY A 222 42.62 17.81 15.93
N GLY A 223 43.50 17.64 16.92
CA GLY A 223 44.67 18.49 17.17
C GLY A 223 44.50 19.56 18.23
#